data_AF-A0A9D1W208-F1
#
_entry.id   AF-A0A9D1W208-F1
#
_cell.length_a   1.000
_cell.length_b   1.000
_cell.length_c   1.000
_cell.angle_alpha   90.00
_cell.angle_beta   90.00
_cell.angle_gamma   90.00
#
_symmetry.space_group_name_H-M   'P 1'
#
loop_
_entity.id
_entity.type
_entity.pdbx_description
1 polymer ?
#
loop_
_entity_poly.entity_id
_entity_poly.type
_entity_poly.pdbx_seq_one_letter_code
_entity_poly.pdbx_strand_id
1 'polypeptide(L)'
;MQIRSRLRAKTAALTAAALCACGALLLCGCSAKPQMTDYVSEYRSHIYEGTQGEYSVFAAFSRREYPYLADGCVGKMQELFEIAVTVPDNTKTYAIRFGCGGKEYEAELAYNSVEMTHECSLSLPEPAESAIDFTVTAEEEEGVSVQAADMRGEGALELAPLLERVQAACPDTFSALTNGRSFAGEVYVRLLCEDERRFFYVGVTDREGKTASMLADAATGEVLATRDGT
;
A
#
# COMPACT_ATOMS: atom_id res chain seq x y z
N MET A 1 58.49 51.51 -39.02
CA MET A 1 57.12 51.02 -39.30
C MET A 1 56.93 49.65 -38.60
N GLN A 2 56.73 49.65 -37.28
CA GLN A 2 56.77 48.43 -36.45
C GLN A 2 55.84 48.55 -35.22
N ILE A 3 54.55 48.82 -35.41
CA ILE A 3 53.59 48.90 -34.28
C ILE A 3 52.21 48.38 -34.72
N ARG A 4 52.11 47.15 -35.24
CA ARG A 4 50.78 46.52 -35.46
C ARG A 4 50.71 45.00 -35.20
N SER A 5 51.80 44.32 -34.82
CA SER A 5 51.82 42.85 -34.69
C SER A 5 51.69 42.29 -33.27
N ARG A 6 51.69 43.12 -32.21
CA ARG A 6 51.67 42.64 -30.82
C ARG A 6 50.29 42.60 -30.13
N LEU A 7 49.20 42.89 -30.85
CA LEU A 7 47.85 42.92 -30.26
C LEU A 7 46.96 41.71 -30.61
N ARG A 8 47.39 40.80 -31.49
CA ARG A 8 46.61 39.60 -31.86
C ARG A 8 47.02 38.32 -31.14
N ALA A 9 48.14 38.32 -30.42
CA ALA A 9 48.66 37.11 -29.76
C ALA A 9 48.22 36.94 -28.29
N LYS A 10 47.58 37.94 -27.67
CA LYS A 10 47.10 37.85 -26.27
C LYS A 10 45.61 37.54 -26.13
N THR A 11 44.84 37.61 -27.21
CA THR A 11 43.40 37.31 -27.23
C THR A 11 43.06 35.90 -27.73
N ALA A 12 44.05 35.11 -28.14
CA ALA A 12 43.85 33.73 -28.56
C ALA A 12 44.16 32.68 -27.47
N ALA A 13 44.72 33.09 -26.32
CA ALA A 13 45.07 32.17 -25.24
C ALA A 13 44.06 32.16 -24.07
N LEU A 14 43.06 33.06 -24.08
CA LEU A 14 42.03 33.11 -23.03
C LEU A 14 40.71 32.43 -23.42
N THR A 15 40.57 31.99 -24.67
CA THR A 15 39.34 31.35 -25.20
C THR A 15 39.42 29.83 -25.30
N ALA A 16 40.54 29.20 -24.95
CA ALA A 16 40.69 27.75 -24.94
C ALA A 16 40.61 27.10 -23.55
N ALA A 17 40.75 27.88 -22.46
CA ALA A 17 40.68 27.34 -21.09
C ALA A 17 39.28 27.47 -20.44
N ALA A 18 38.40 28.31 -20.99
CA ALA A 18 37.03 28.49 -20.47
C ALA A 18 36.00 27.51 -21.08
N LEU A 19 36.36 26.78 -22.15
CA LEU A 19 35.43 25.87 -22.84
C LEU A 19 35.52 24.41 -22.34
N CYS A 20 36.58 24.04 -21.60
CA CYS A 20 36.71 22.69 -21.02
C CYS A 20 36.18 22.57 -19.58
N ALA A 21 35.90 23.67 -18.89
CA ALA A 21 35.42 23.63 -17.50
C ALA A 21 33.89 23.59 -17.37
N CYS A 22 33.13 23.96 -18.42
CA CYS A 22 31.66 23.94 -18.38
C CYS A 22 31.03 22.62 -18.87
N GLY A 23 31.83 21.67 -19.38
CA GLY A 23 31.32 20.37 -19.85
C GLY A 23 31.19 19.30 -18.77
N ALA A 24 31.78 19.50 -17.59
CA ALA A 24 31.87 18.47 -16.55
C ALA A 24 30.75 18.52 -15.49
N LEU A 25 29.85 19.51 -15.54
CA LEU A 25 28.79 19.69 -14.53
C LEU A 25 27.40 19.22 -14.97
N LEU A 26 27.23 18.70 -16.19
CA LEU A 26 25.92 18.27 -16.72
C LEU A 26 25.62 16.77 -16.58
N LEU A 27 26.48 15.98 -15.93
CA LEU A 27 26.26 14.53 -15.76
C LEU A 27 26.17 14.06 -14.30
N CYS A 28 26.12 14.96 -13.33
CA CYS A 28 25.68 14.63 -11.97
C CYS A 28 24.14 14.63 -11.92
N GLY A 29 23.50 13.85 -12.80
CA GLY A 29 22.10 13.51 -12.60
C GLY A 29 22.03 12.59 -11.38
N CYS A 30 21.70 13.13 -10.20
CA CYS A 30 21.47 12.33 -8.99
C CYS A 30 20.65 11.09 -9.34
N SER A 31 21.28 9.91 -9.34
CA SER A 31 20.64 8.64 -9.63
C SER A 31 19.80 8.20 -8.43
N ALA A 32 18.79 9.00 -8.08
CA ALA A 32 17.84 8.62 -7.04
C ALA A 32 17.11 7.35 -7.52
N LYS A 33 17.17 6.30 -6.71
CA LYS A 33 16.41 5.08 -6.94
C LYS A 33 14.91 5.41 -6.90
N PRO A 34 14.06 4.68 -7.64
CA PRO A 34 12.62 4.84 -7.51
C PRO A 34 12.21 4.62 -6.05
N GLN A 35 11.34 5.48 -5.54
CA GLN A 35 10.75 5.32 -4.22
C GLN A 35 9.59 4.33 -4.33
N MET A 36 9.73 3.15 -3.71
CA MET A 36 8.79 2.04 -3.95
C MET A 36 7.35 2.35 -3.50
N THR A 37 7.18 3.22 -2.50
CA THR A 37 5.84 3.65 -2.05
C THR A 37 5.02 4.32 -3.14
N ASP A 38 5.67 4.91 -4.15
CA ASP A 38 5.00 5.56 -5.28
C ASP A 38 4.41 4.55 -6.27
N TYR A 39 4.80 3.28 -6.14
CA TYR A 39 4.37 2.17 -6.99
C TYR A 39 3.40 1.23 -6.28
N VAL A 40 2.88 1.61 -5.11
CA VAL A 40 1.92 0.80 -4.35
C VAL A 40 0.50 1.08 -4.86
N SER A 41 -0.15 0.07 -5.43
CA SER A 41 -1.54 0.12 -5.91
C SER A 41 -2.55 -0.40 -4.88
N GLU A 42 -2.09 -1.09 -3.85
CA GLU A 42 -2.90 -1.44 -2.68
C GLU A 42 -2.06 -1.44 -1.41
N TYR A 43 -2.58 -0.82 -0.36
CA TYR A 43 -2.07 -0.94 1.00
C TYR A 43 -3.22 -1.18 1.97
N ARG A 44 -3.41 -2.42 2.41
CA ARG A 44 -4.28 -2.77 3.53
C ARG A 44 -3.48 -2.66 4.82
N SER A 45 -3.70 -1.58 5.58
CA SER A 45 -2.89 -1.25 6.75
C SER A 45 -3.51 -1.70 8.07
N HIS A 46 -4.84 -1.80 8.17
CA HIS A 46 -5.54 -2.20 9.39
C HIS A 46 -6.53 -3.33 9.12
N ILE A 47 -6.67 -4.20 10.13
CA ILE A 47 -7.70 -5.23 10.22
C ILE A 47 -8.29 -5.12 11.62
N TYR A 48 -9.61 -5.08 11.72
CA TYR A 48 -10.37 -5.07 12.96
C TYR A 48 -11.16 -6.36 13.04
N GLU A 49 -10.95 -7.13 14.11
CA GLU A 49 -11.64 -8.41 14.31
C GLU A 49 -12.25 -8.49 15.71
N GLY A 50 -13.48 -8.99 15.78
CA GLY A 50 -14.20 -9.18 17.04
C GLY A 50 -15.35 -10.16 16.91
N THR A 51 -15.65 -10.86 18.01
CA THR A 51 -16.73 -11.83 18.09
C THR A 51 -17.54 -11.61 19.37
N GLN A 52 -18.87 -11.62 19.26
CA GLN A 52 -19.80 -11.60 20.38
C GLN A 52 -20.90 -12.64 20.15
N GLY A 53 -20.86 -13.74 20.90
CA GLY A 53 -21.78 -14.86 20.68
C GLY A 53 -21.60 -15.45 19.28
N GLU A 54 -22.67 -15.47 18.48
CA GLU A 54 -22.68 -15.98 17.11
C GLU A 54 -22.39 -14.89 16.05
N TYR A 55 -22.13 -13.66 16.48
CA TYR A 55 -21.79 -12.55 15.60
C TYR A 55 -20.28 -12.38 15.55
N SER A 56 -19.72 -12.26 14.33
CA SER A 56 -18.32 -11.90 14.14
C SER A 56 -18.20 -10.78 13.12
N VAL A 57 -17.36 -9.79 13.41
CA VAL A 57 -17.06 -8.66 12.51
C VAL A 57 -15.60 -8.77 12.10
N PHE A 58 -15.37 -8.69 10.79
CA PHE A 58 -14.08 -8.42 10.17
C PHE A 58 -14.20 -7.10 9.43
N ALA A 59 -13.32 -6.14 9.72
CA ALA A 59 -13.26 -4.89 8.96
C ALA A 59 -11.81 -4.58 8.57
N ALA A 60 -11.61 -4.03 7.37
CA ALA A 60 -10.28 -3.72 6.87
C ALA A 60 -10.22 -2.32 6.26
N PHE A 61 -9.20 -1.56 6.65
CA PHE A 61 -8.89 -0.30 5.99
C PHE A 61 -7.83 -0.54 4.90
N SER A 62 -8.10 -0.06 3.69
CA SER A 62 -7.18 -0.15 2.56
C SER A 62 -7.13 1.16 1.76
N ARG A 63 -5.91 1.55 1.36
CA ARG A 63 -5.70 2.46 0.23
C ARG A 63 -5.56 1.62 -1.03
N ARG A 64 -6.52 1.66 -1.94
CA ARG A 64 -6.56 0.81 -3.15
C ARG A 64 -6.84 1.64 -4.38
N GLU A 65 -6.20 1.29 -5.49
CA GLU A 65 -6.44 1.93 -6.77
C GLU A 65 -7.84 1.66 -7.34
N TYR A 66 -8.22 2.47 -8.33
CA TYR A 66 -9.42 2.28 -9.13
C TYR A 66 -9.21 2.62 -10.61
N PRO A 67 -9.71 1.79 -11.56
CA PRO A 67 -10.27 0.45 -11.31
C PRO A 67 -9.22 -0.48 -10.69
N TYR A 68 -9.65 -1.48 -9.93
CA TYR A 68 -8.74 -2.41 -9.27
C TYR A 68 -8.27 -3.48 -10.26
N LEU A 69 -7.05 -3.35 -10.80
CA LEU A 69 -6.55 -4.17 -11.90
C LEU A 69 -5.08 -4.54 -11.71
N ALA A 70 -4.73 -5.80 -11.92
CA ALA A 70 -3.34 -6.25 -11.89
C ALA A 70 -2.65 -6.09 -13.25
N ASP A 71 -2.34 -4.85 -13.63
CA ASP A 71 -1.76 -4.50 -14.93
C ASP A 71 -0.34 -3.89 -14.84
N GLY A 72 0.24 -3.86 -13.65
CA GLY A 72 1.55 -3.29 -13.38
C GLY A 72 1.55 -1.76 -13.29
N CYS A 73 0.40 -1.09 -13.34
CA CYS A 73 0.26 0.37 -13.37
C CYS A 73 -0.55 0.87 -12.16
N VAL A 74 0.05 1.68 -11.30
CA VAL A 74 -0.72 2.33 -10.22
C VAL A 74 -1.77 3.28 -10.81
N GLY A 75 -3.04 2.98 -10.50
CA GLY A 75 -4.19 3.79 -10.82
C GLY A 75 -4.48 4.91 -9.81
N LYS A 76 -5.70 5.45 -9.85
CA LYS A 76 -6.12 6.48 -8.90
C LYS A 76 -6.42 5.85 -7.54
N MET A 77 -5.67 6.22 -6.51
CA MET A 77 -5.88 5.72 -5.15
C MET A 77 -7.16 6.22 -4.50
N GLN A 78 -7.80 5.34 -3.72
CA GLN A 78 -8.99 5.59 -2.92
C GLN A 78 -8.80 4.99 -1.53
N GLU A 79 -9.46 5.58 -0.53
CA GLU A 79 -9.51 5.04 0.83
C GLU A 79 -10.82 4.30 1.03
N LEU A 80 -10.72 3.05 1.46
CA LEU A 80 -11.85 2.13 1.62
C LEU A 80 -11.78 1.47 2.99
N PHE A 81 -12.95 1.38 3.63
CA PHE A 81 -13.19 0.60 4.83
C PHE A 81 -14.24 -0.44 4.49
N GLU A 82 -13.79 -1.69 4.37
CA GLU A 82 -14.60 -2.84 3.98
C GLU A 82 -14.95 -3.63 5.23
N ILE A 83 -16.23 -3.97 5.40
CA ILE A 83 -16.75 -4.67 6.58
C ILE A 83 -17.44 -5.94 6.10
N ALA A 84 -17.16 -7.06 6.74
CA ALA A 84 -17.86 -8.33 6.59
C ALA A 84 -18.34 -8.80 7.98
N VAL A 85 -19.59 -9.23 8.05
CA VAL A 85 -20.23 -9.68 9.28
C VAL A 85 -20.73 -11.11 9.09
N THR A 86 -20.32 -12.00 9.98
CA THR A 86 -20.94 -13.33 10.14
C THR A 86 -22.03 -13.23 11.19
N VAL A 87 -23.20 -13.80 10.89
CA VAL A 87 -24.41 -13.71 11.70
C VAL A 87 -25.06 -15.09 11.85
N PRO A 88 -25.90 -15.33 12.87
CA PRO A 88 -26.56 -16.62 13.08
C PRO A 88 -27.63 -16.95 12.03
N ASP A 89 -28.23 -15.94 11.37
CA ASP A 89 -29.32 -16.13 10.41
C ASP A 89 -29.14 -15.28 9.15
N ASN A 90 -28.52 -15.88 8.13
CA ASN A 90 -28.27 -15.24 6.83
C ASN A 90 -29.55 -14.98 6.00
N THR A 91 -30.75 -15.26 6.52
CA THR A 91 -32.02 -14.97 5.80
C THR A 91 -32.55 -13.57 6.05
N LYS A 92 -32.00 -12.85 7.04
CA LYS A 92 -32.42 -11.50 7.42
C LYS A 92 -31.61 -10.40 6.72
N THR A 93 -32.15 -9.19 6.75
CA THR A 93 -31.40 -7.98 6.39
C THR A 93 -30.73 -7.40 7.63
N TYR A 94 -29.47 -6.98 7.47
CA TYR A 94 -28.68 -6.42 8.56
C TYR A 94 -28.19 -5.01 8.23
N ALA A 95 -28.11 -4.18 9.26
CA ALA A 95 -27.43 -2.90 9.22
C ALA A 95 -26.30 -2.89 10.25
N ILE A 96 -25.28 -2.07 10.00
CA ILE A 96 -24.18 -1.85 10.93
C ILE A 96 -24.03 -0.37 11.24
N ARG A 97 -23.74 -0.07 12.51
CA ARG A 97 -23.38 1.26 12.98
C ARG A 97 -22.09 1.22 13.80
N PHE A 98 -21.23 2.22 13.63
CA PHE A 98 -19.97 2.32 14.36
C PHE A 98 -19.42 3.75 14.38
N GLY A 99 -18.54 4.03 15.34
CA GLY A 99 -17.78 5.27 15.43
C GLY A 99 -16.33 5.07 14.95
N CYS A 100 -15.83 5.97 14.10
CA CYS A 100 -14.44 5.97 13.63
C CYS A 100 -14.00 7.40 13.27
N GLY A 101 -12.79 7.80 13.64
CA GLY A 101 -12.27 9.15 13.39
C GLY A 101 -13.14 10.27 13.98
N GLY A 102 -13.81 10.00 15.10
CA GLY A 102 -14.75 10.93 15.74
C GLY A 102 -16.05 11.17 14.96
N LYS A 103 -16.40 10.31 14.00
CA LYS A 103 -17.66 10.35 13.25
C LYS A 103 -18.40 9.04 13.41
N GLU A 104 -19.73 9.11 13.38
CA GLU A 104 -20.60 7.94 13.32
C GLU A 104 -20.89 7.57 11.87
N TYR A 105 -20.89 6.28 11.59
CA TYR A 105 -21.20 5.68 10.30
C TYR A 105 -22.32 4.67 10.47
N GLU A 106 -23.16 4.56 9.45
CA GLU A 106 -24.24 3.59 9.37
C GLU A 106 -24.40 3.10 7.92
N ALA A 107 -24.61 1.80 7.74
CA ALA A 107 -24.80 1.20 6.42
C ALA A 107 -25.67 -0.06 6.50
N GLU A 108 -26.50 -0.27 5.47
CA GLU A 108 -27.10 -1.58 5.20
C GLU A 108 -26.05 -2.53 4.62
N LEU A 109 -26.11 -3.80 5.00
CA LEU A 109 -25.17 -4.83 4.57
C LEU A 109 -25.75 -5.66 3.41
N ALA A 110 -24.96 -5.82 2.35
CA ALA A 110 -25.27 -6.70 1.23
C ALA A 110 -24.87 -8.14 1.54
N TYR A 111 -25.75 -9.11 1.29
CA TYR A 111 -25.44 -10.51 1.51
C TYR A 111 -24.51 -11.08 0.42
N ASN A 112 -23.38 -11.65 0.84
CA ASN A 112 -22.47 -12.44 0.03
C ASN A 112 -22.73 -13.94 0.26
N SER A 113 -23.39 -14.58 -0.70
CA SER A 113 -23.79 -15.99 -0.61
C SER A 113 -22.66 -17.00 -0.79
N VAL A 114 -21.47 -16.55 -1.22
CA VAL A 114 -20.31 -17.43 -1.37
C VAL A 114 -19.57 -17.56 -0.05
N GLU A 115 -19.34 -16.43 0.61
CA GLU A 115 -18.66 -16.38 1.92
C GLU A 115 -19.63 -16.56 3.10
N MET A 116 -20.94 -16.51 2.83
CA MET A 116 -22.01 -16.59 3.83
C MET A 116 -21.91 -15.44 4.86
N THR A 117 -21.59 -14.24 4.36
CA THR A 117 -21.33 -13.01 5.12
C THR A 117 -22.26 -11.88 4.66
N HIS A 118 -22.40 -10.86 5.51
CA HIS A 118 -23.07 -9.61 5.19
C HIS A 118 -22.04 -8.47 5.14
N GLU A 119 -21.96 -7.76 4.01
CA GLU A 119 -20.83 -6.90 3.67
C GLU A 119 -21.23 -5.47 3.30
N CYS A 120 -20.35 -4.51 3.59
CA CYS A 120 -20.42 -3.17 3.02
C CYS A 120 -19.03 -2.59 2.77
N SER A 121 -18.97 -1.56 1.94
CA SER A 121 -17.74 -0.80 1.66
C SER A 121 -18.03 0.69 1.76
N LEU A 122 -17.22 1.39 2.55
CA LEU A 122 -17.38 2.80 2.87
C LEU A 122 -16.09 3.55 2.55
N SER A 123 -16.19 4.80 2.11
CA SER A 123 -15.04 5.69 1.99
C SER A 123 -14.90 6.53 3.26
N LEU A 124 -13.83 6.27 4.03
CA LEU A 124 -13.49 7.02 5.24
C LEU A 124 -11.97 7.12 5.40
N PRO A 125 -11.45 8.11 6.17
CA PRO A 125 -10.03 8.24 6.43
C PRO A 125 -9.45 7.06 7.21
N GLU A 126 -8.13 6.87 7.13
CA GLU A 126 -7.42 5.85 7.92
C GLU A 126 -7.78 5.91 9.41
N PRO A 127 -8.31 4.82 9.99
CA PRO A 127 -8.62 4.73 11.42
C PRO A 127 -7.39 4.94 12.29
N ALA A 128 -7.58 5.48 13.49
CA ALA A 128 -6.53 5.62 14.51
C ALA A 128 -6.88 4.86 15.81
N GLU A 129 -8.07 4.30 15.86
CA GLU A 129 -8.61 3.55 16.98
C GLU A 129 -7.93 2.19 17.10
N SER A 130 -7.55 1.80 18.32
CA SER A 130 -7.06 0.45 18.61
C SER A 130 -8.18 -0.58 18.74
N ALA A 131 -9.43 -0.14 18.83
CA ALA A 131 -10.62 -0.97 18.79
C ALA A 131 -11.82 -0.12 18.32
N ILE A 132 -12.76 -0.75 17.62
CA ILE A 132 -14.01 -0.15 17.15
C ILE A 132 -15.17 -0.95 17.71
N ASP A 133 -16.13 -0.25 18.32
CA ASP A 133 -17.39 -0.84 18.75
C ASP A 133 -18.40 -0.79 17.61
N PHE A 134 -18.73 -1.96 17.07
CA PHE A 134 -19.76 -2.12 16.06
C PHE A 134 -21.08 -2.49 16.71
N THR A 135 -22.18 -1.98 16.17
CA THR A 135 -23.55 -2.43 16.51
C THR A 135 -24.17 -3.03 15.26
N VAL A 136 -24.49 -4.32 15.31
CA VAL A 136 -25.13 -5.07 14.23
C VAL A 136 -26.60 -5.23 14.55
N THR A 137 -27.47 -4.75 13.68
CA THR A 137 -28.93 -4.78 13.87
C THR A 137 -29.56 -5.65 12.79
N ALA A 138 -30.39 -6.62 13.19
CA ALA A 138 -31.22 -7.41 12.28
C ALA A 138 -32.60 -6.76 12.17
N GLU A 139 -32.99 -6.29 10.99
CA GLU A 139 -34.30 -5.65 10.77
C GLU A 139 -34.65 -4.61 11.87
N GLU A 140 -35.71 -4.84 12.65
CA GLU A 140 -36.16 -3.98 13.76
C GLU A 140 -35.82 -4.54 15.16
N GLU A 141 -34.93 -5.53 15.23
CA GLU A 141 -34.49 -6.15 16.50
C GLU A 141 -33.51 -5.27 17.27
N GLU A 142 -33.26 -5.61 18.54
CA GLU A 142 -32.22 -4.96 19.34
C GLU A 142 -30.83 -5.28 18.77
N GLY A 143 -29.99 -4.25 18.64
CA GLY A 143 -28.65 -4.40 18.09
C GLY A 143 -27.69 -5.16 19.00
N VAL A 144 -26.83 -5.98 18.41
CA VAL A 144 -25.74 -6.68 19.10
C VAL A 144 -24.47 -5.87 18.97
N SER A 145 -23.85 -5.53 20.10
CA SER A 145 -22.56 -4.85 20.12
C SER A 145 -21.41 -5.84 19.99
N VAL A 146 -20.51 -5.61 19.04
CA VAL A 146 -19.30 -6.38 18.80
C VAL A 146 -18.11 -5.42 18.88
N GLN A 147 -17.26 -5.57 19.90
CA GLN A 147 -16.00 -4.84 19.96
C GLN A 147 -14.94 -5.57 19.13
N ALA A 148 -14.38 -4.88 18.13
CA ALA A 148 -13.34 -5.43 17.27
C ALA A 148 -12.01 -4.73 17.52
N ALA A 149 -10.96 -5.49 17.81
CA ALA A 149 -9.63 -4.97 18.09
C ALA A 149 -8.82 -4.79 16.80
N ASP A 150 -7.98 -3.75 16.73
CA ASP A 150 -7.02 -3.60 15.64
C ASP A 150 -5.93 -4.67 15.74
N MET A 151 -5.91 -5.53 14.75
CA MET A 151 -5.00 -6.66 14.61
C MET A 151 -3.64 -6.25 14.07
N ARG A 152 -3.43 -4.99 13.64
CA ARG A 152 -2.10 -4.49 13.24
C ARG A 152 -1.10 -4.55 14.41
N GLY A 153 -1.57 -4.24 15.63
CA GLY A 153 -0.79 -4.28 16.86
C GLY A 153 0.36 -3.26 16.94
N GLU A 154 0.87 -3.05 18.14
CA GLU A 154 2.04 -2.19 18.35
C GLU A 154 3.30 -2.81 17.74
N GLY A 155 4.10 -1.99 17.06
CA GLY A 155 5.41 -2.39 16.53
C GLY A 155 5.41 -2.99 15.12
N ALA A 156 4.26 -3.10 14.45
CA ALA A 156 4.22 -3.37 13.02
C ALA A 156 4.96 -2.27 12.24
N LEU A 157 5.71 -2.66 11.21
CA LEU A 157 6.40 -1.71 10.36
C LEU A 157 5.42 -0.85 9.58
N GLU A 158 5.82 0.40 9.37
CA GLU A 158 5.20 1.24 8.36
C GLU A 158 5.59 0.80 6.94
N LEU A 159 4.80 1.22 5.96
CA LEU A 159 4.93 0.80 4.56
C LEU A 159 6.35 1.01 3.99
N ALA A 160 6.93 2.19 4.19
CA ALA A 160 8.25 2.51 3.65
C ALA A 160 9.37 1.59 4.20
N PRO A 161 9.57 1.47 5.54
CA PRO A 161 10.59 0.58 6.08
C PRO A 161 10.30 -0.90 5.77
N LEU A 162 9.04 -1.33 5.67
CA LEU A 162 8.69 -2.67 5.22
C LEU A 162 9.21 -2.92 3.78
N LEU A 163 8.90 -2.03 2.85
CA LEU A 163 9.30 -2.17 1.45
C LEU A 163 10.82 -2.12 1.29
N GLU A 164 11.53 -1.32 2.08
CA GLU A 164 13.00 -1.31 2.11
C GLU A 164 13.57 -2.69 2.50
N ARG A 165 13.01 -3.33 3.53
CA ARG A 165 13.43 -4.65 4.00
C ARG A 165 13.16 -5.74 2.96
N VAL A 166 11.95 -5.74 2.40
CA VAL A 166 11.54 -6.71 1.38
C VAL A 166 12.35 -6.55 0.10
N GLN A 167 12.60 -5.31 -0.34
CA GLN A 167 13.46 -5.05 -1.51
C GLN A 167 14.91 -5.50 -1.29
N ALA A 168 15.44 -5.33 -0.07
CA ALA A 168 16.78 -5.80 0.25
C ALA A 168 16.88 -7.34 0.29
N ALA A 169 15.82 -8.02 0.72
CA ALA A 169 15.75 -9.48 0.78
C ALA A 169 15.51 -10.14 -0.59
N CYS A 170 14.78 -9.46 -1.48
CA CYS A 170 14.40 -9.97 -2.81
C CYS A 170 14.87 -9.05 -3.95
N PRO A 171 16.17 -8.73 -4.07
CA PRO A 171 16.66 -7.72 -5.01
C PRO A 171 16.39 -8.07 -6.48
N ASP A 172 16.39 -9.35 -6.83
CA ASP A 172 16.17 -9.81 -8.21
C ASP A 172 14.76 -9.48 -8.69
N THR A 173 13.74 -9.68 -7.85
CA THR A 173 12.33 -9.35 -8.13
C THR A 173 12.16 -7.88 -8.50
N PHE A 174 12.75 -6.98 -7.72
CA PHE A 174 12.60 -5.54 -7.93
C PHE A 174 13.52 -5.01 -9.03
N SER A 175 14.75 -5.52 -9.12
CA SER A 175 15.72 -5.06 -10.13
C SER A 175 15.31 -5.48 -11.55
N ALA A 176 14.65 -6.64 -11.72
CA ALA A 176 14.10 -7.07 -13.00
C ALA A 176 13.10 -6.05 -13.60
N LEU A 177 12.40 -5.30 -12.74
CA LEU A 177 11.42 -4.29 -13.13
C LEU A 177 11.94 -2.86 -13.01
N THR A 178 13.17 -2.66 -12.53
CA THR A 178 13.76 -1.33 -12.34
C THR A 178 14.66 -0.96 -13.51
N ASN A 179 14.34 0.13 -14.20
CA ASN A 179 15.20 0.73 -15.21
C ASN A 179 15.55 2.17 -14.84
N GLY A 180 16.76 2.37 -14.31
CA GLY A 180 17.23 3.68 -13.86
C GLY A 180 16.36 4.24 -12.72
N ARG A 181 15.53 5.23 -13.04
CA ARG A 181 14.65 5.91 -12.06
C ARG A 181 13.19 5.43 -12.09
N SER A 182 12.85 4.50 -12.99
CA SER A 182 11.48 4.00 -13.14
C SER A 182 11.39 2.56 -12.70
N PHE A 183 10.26 2.23 -12.07
CA PHE A 183 9.83 0.86 -11.81
C PHE A 183 8.67 0.50 -12.75
N ALA A 184 8.81 -0.58 -13.51
CA ALA A 184 7.87 -1.05 -14.52
C ALA A 184 6.93 -2.12 -13.94
N GLY A 185 6.31 -1.79 -12.82
CA GLY A 185 5.37 -2.66 -12.13
C GLY A 185 4.61 -1.90 -11.06
N GLU A 186 3.78 -2.64 -10.33
CA GLU A 186 3.03 -2.18 -9.17
C GLU A 186 3.25 -3.12 -7.98
N VAL A 187 2.94 -2.62 -6.78
CA VAL A 187 3.12 -3.34 -5.53
C VAL A 187 1.81 -3.37 -4.74
N TYR A 188 1.42 -4.57 -4.30
CA TYR A 188 0.35 -4.76 -3.32
C TYR A 188 0.98 -5.04 -1.97
N VAL A 189 0.50 -4.38 -0.93
CA VAL A 189 0.88 -4.66 0.46
C VAL A 189 -0.39 -4.89 1.25
N ARG A 190 -0.54 -6.09 1.82
CA ARG A 190 -1.73 -6.40 2.62
C ARG A 190 -1.32 -6.96 3.97
N LEU A 191 -1.76 -6.31 5.04
CA LEU A 191 -1.77 -6.94 6.35
C LEU A 191 -2.65 -8.20 6.28
N LEU A 192 -2.13 -9.27 6.84
CA LEU A 192 -2.81 -10.55 7.07
C LEU A 192 -2.65 -10.90 8.55
N CYS A 193 -3.69 -11.48 9.13
CA CYS A 193 -3.68 -12.00 10.49
C CYS A 193 -4.15 -13.46 10.47
N GLU A 194 -3.37 -14.36 11.05
CA GLU A 194 -3.69 -15.78 11.19
C GLU A 194 -3.10 -16.29 12.50
N ASP A 195 -3.92 -16.92 13.36
CA ASP A 195 -3.49 -17.45 14.67
C ASP A 195 -2.65 -16.46 15.50
N GLU A 196 -3.13 -15.21 15.62
CA GLU A 196 -2.45 -14.09 16.31
C GLU A 196 -1.12 -13.63 15.67
N ARG A 197 -0.71 -14.24 14.57
CA ARG A 197 0.49 -13.86 13.80
C ARG A 197 0.11 -12.87 12.72
N ARG A 198 1.00 -11.90 12.54
CA ARG A 198 0.77 -10.75 11.65
C ARG A 198 1.81 -10.76 10.56
N PHE A 199 1.35 -10.72 9.32
CA PHE A 199 2.21 -10.72 8.15
C PHE A 199 1.80 -9.63 7.19
N PHE A 200 2.74 -9.15 6.40
CA PHE A 200 2.44 -8.44 5.18
C PHE A 200 2.63 -9.37 3.98
N TYR A 201 1.55 -9.59 3.23
CA TYR A 201 1.67 -10.08 1.87
C TYR A 201 2.13 -8.92 0.97
N VAL A 202 3.24 -9.13 0.26
CA VAL A 202 3.79 -8.18 -0.70
C VAL A 202 3.77 -8.82 -2.09
N GLY A 203 2.86 -8.36 -2.95
CA GLY A 203 2.81 -8.76 -4.36
C GLY A 203 3.51 -7.73 -5.23
N VAL A 204 4.30 -8.18 -6.20
CA VAL A 204 4.95 -7.34 -7.21
C VAL A 204 4.50 -7.81 -8.58
N THR A 205 3.74 -6.98 -9.29
CA THR A 205 3.16 -7.31 -10.60
C THR A 205 3.82 -6.50 -11.69
N ASP A 206 4.23 -7.19 -12.76
CA ASP A 206 4.77 -6.55 -13.96
C ASP A 206 3.67 -6.09 -14.93
N ARG A 207 4.07 -5.47 -16.04
CA ARG A 207 3.14 -4.95 -17.08
C ARG A 207 2.47 -6.05 -17.92
N GLU A 208 2.88 -7.31 -17.74
CA GLU A 208 2.26 -8.47 -18.38
C GLU A 208 1.25 -9.14 -17.44
N GLY A 209 1.09 -8.64 -16.21
CA GLY A 209 0.17 -9.15 -15.19
C GLY A 209 0.75 -10.30 -14.38
N LYS A 210 2.04 -10.60 -14.51
CA LYS A 210 2.71 -11.67 -13.75
C LYS A 210 3.12 -11.15 -12.37
N THR A 211 2.75 -11.88 -11.33
CA THR A 211 2.94 -11.46 -9.93
C THR A 211 3.92 -12.35 -9.18
N ALA A 212 5.08 -11.82 -8.81
CA ALA A 212 5.90 -12.42 -7.75
C ALA A 212 5.34 -12.00 -6.38
N SER A 213 5.35 -12.89 -5.39
CA SER A 213 4.79 -12.59 -4.07
C SER A 213 5.70 -13.01 -2.93
N MET A 214 5.70 -12.22 -1.87
CA MET A 214 6.46 -12.44 -0.65
C MET A 214 5.53 -12.36 0.55
N LEU A 215 5.80 -13.18 1.56
CA LEU A 215 5.19 -13.06 2.88
C LEU A 215 6.25 -12.54 3.84
N ALA A 216 6.02 -11.37 4.44
CA ALA A 216 6.95 -10.74 5.37
C ALA A 216 6.37 -10.69 6.78
N ASP A 217 7.20 -10.90 7.79
CA ASP A 217 6.84 -10.67 9.19
C ASP A 217 6.50 -9.19 9.41
N ALA A 218 5.35 -8.91 10.04
CA ALA A 218 4.85 -7.54 10.13
C ALA A 218 5.72 -6.61 10.99
N ALA A 219 6.43 -7.15 12.00
CA ALA A 219 7.22 -6.35 12.93
C ALA A 219 8.66 -6.10 12.46
N THR A 220 9.24 -7.06 11.76
CA THR A 220 10.66 -7.05 11.37
C THR A 220 10.88 -6.80 9.88
N GLY A 221 9.88 -7.11 9.05
CA GLY A 221 10.01 -7.12 7.59
C GLY A 221 10.85 -8.28 7.05
N GLU A 222 11.16 -9.29 7.88
CA GLU A 222 11.83 -10.51 7.42
C GLU A 222 10.94 -11.26 6.43
N VAL A 223 11.47 -11.60 5.25
CA VAL A 223 10.74 -12.39 4.25
C VAL A 223 10.76 -13.87 4.66
N LEU A 224 9.58 -14.38 5.00
CA LEU A 224 9.36 -15.74 5.50
C LEU A 224 9.11 -16.75 4.37
N ALA A 225 8.51 -16.28 3.28
CA ALA A 225 8.22 -17.09 2.11
C ALA A 225 8.20 -16.24 0.84
N THR A 226 8.51 -16.88 -0.29
CA THR A 226 8.40 -16.30 -1.62
C THR A 226 7.70 -17.26 -2.56
N ARG A 227 7.07 -16.71 -3.60
CA ARG A 227 6.50 -17.46 -4.71
C ARG A 227 6.74 -16.66 -5.99
N ASP A 228 7.36 -17.30 -6.97
CA ASP A 228 7.56 -16.70 -8.29
C ASP A 228 6.23 -16.58 -9.03
N GLY A 229 6.11 -15.56 -9.86
CA GLY A 229 4.92 -15.39 -10.69
C GLY A 229 4.79 -16.48 -11.75
N THR A 230 3.59 -17.00 -11.90
CA THR A 230 3.17 -17.81 -13.06
C THR A 230 2.64 -16.90 -14.15
#